data_AF-A0A918WVV2-F1
#
_entry.id   AF-A0A918WVV2-F1
#
_cell.length_a   1.000
_cell.length_b   1.000
_cell.length_c   1.000
_cell.angle_alpha   90.00
_cell.angle_beta   90.00
_cell.angle_gamma   90.00
#
_symmetry.space_group_name_H-M   'P 1'
#
loop_
_entity.id
_entity.type
_entity.pdbx_description
1 polymer ?
#
loop_
_entity_poly.entity_id
_entity_poly.type
_entity_poly.pdbx_seq_one_letter_code
_entity_poly.pdbx_strand_id
1 'polypeptide(L)'
;MLQAIGLTSTPRRARPPAVDDLTFEARPGTVTALLGAPGAGKTTALRLMLGLEQGRGVTYFRGRPLHRVAHPAREVGALLGDVPGNPSRTARGQLRMLCAAAGVPAARADSLLDVVGLTGLGGQRLGSLSLGMDRRLGLASALLADPHTLLLDEPAAGLSPRDSSWLHGLLRAHAAHGGTVLYTTDDAKEAARTADRVVTLDEARLVADQAAVDFARTRLRPRVAVRTPQAVRLGALLNKEARVARRSVEVVPEEGNRLSVYGSTCAEVGDTAFRHNVLLHQLADEIGDMGPRRTPAQTAPSTPPGESRAPLAAPTTTPAPGNPVAEPTIPLRPLRSPLRPFRYEVRRTFSTRSTALVTATALAVSAALAVLLVHTGGTPLPAALAAWPALLPLPPAAFAAGLLGALSFGDEFRYPALAASRGTSPRRLGLLLAKLTVSAGLALLLAALTVAVNLLLVRLLYGAGATPLPAAGLPAKAASWAALGVGCAWAGLLGAGVFRVAAAGLAAVLAVPVAVAPAVQHLLTGPAARSMSGLPSRLRELMWIRIPAEADQWLLAAMRILAQPVGAAMALSIPVLLCTYLLTGLRRKARW
;
A
#
# COMPACT_ATOMS: atom_id res chain seq x y z
N MET A 1 -3.90 -10.28 30.83
CA MET A 1 -2.60 -10.95 30.66
C MET A 1 -2.50 -11.42 29.23
N LEU A 2 -1.40 -11.11 28.56
CA LEU A 2 -1.03 -11.61 27.24
C LEU A 2 -0.05 -12.77 27.43
N GLN A 3 -0.30 -13.90 26.77
CA GLN A 3 0.63 -15.03 26.76
C GLN A 3 0.88 -15.46 25.32
N ALA A 4 2.14 -15.46 24.91
CA ALA A 4 2.59 -16.02 23.64
C ALA A 4 3.27 -17.36 23.93
N ILE A 5 2.84 -18.43 23.26
CA ILE A 5 3.33 -19.80 23.49
C ILE A 5 3.71 -20.42 22.15
N GLY A 6 5.00 -20.75 22.02
CA GLY A 6 5.57 -21.48 20.88
C GLY A 6 5.29 -20.82 19.54
N LEU A 7 5.35 -19.49 19.46
CA LEU A 7 5.06 -18.78 18.22
C LEU A 7 6.19 -19.02 17.21
N THR A 8 5.86 -19.66 16.09
CA THR A 8 6.81 -19.91 15.00
C THR A 8 6.19 -19.50 13.66
N SER A 9 6.83 -18.57 12.96
CA SER A 9 6.40 -18.13 11.62
C SER A 9 6.62 -19.21 10.56
N THR A 10 5.77 -19.26 9.53
CA THR A 10 6.04 -20.14 8.38
C THR A 10 7.25 -19.64 7.58
N PRO A 11 8.27 -20.47 7.29
CA PRO A 11 9.39 -20.07 6.46
C PRO A 11 8.93 -19.75 5.03
N ARG A 12 9.51 -18.70 4.43
CA ARG A 12 9.23 -18.31 3.04
C ARG A 12 10.50 -18.48 2.20
N ARG A 13 10.39 -19.23 1.08
CA ARG A 13 11.42 -19.33 0.01
C ARG A 13 12.84 -19.63 0.55
N ALA A 14 13.04 -20.83 1.08
CA ALA A 14 14.35 -21.33 1.56
C ALA A 14 15.04 -20.48 2.65
N ARG A 15 14.35 -19.51 3.26
CA ARG A 15 14.86 -18.75 4.42
C ARG A 15 14.34 -19.36 5.73
N PRO A 16 15.12 -19.27 6.82
CA PRO A 16 14.66 -19.66 8.14
C PRO A 16 13.41 -18.87 8.57
N PRO A 17 12.62 -19.39 9.51
CA PRO A 17 11.49 -18.66 10.08
C PRO A 17 11.97 -17.32 10.68
N ALA A 18 11.16 -16.27 10.51
CA ALA A 18 11.44 -14.94 11.04
C ALA A 18 11.20 -14.83 12.55
N VAL A 19 10.41 -15.75 13.11
CA VAL A 19 10.23 -15.97 14.55
C VAL A 19 10.18 -17.47 14.77
N ASP A 20 10.90 -17.97 15.77
CA ASP A 20 11.07 -19.39 16.08
C ASP A 20 10.94 -19.65 17.58
N ASP A 21 9.91 -20.42 17.95
CA ASP A 21 9.59 -20.85 19.32
C ASP A 21 9.52 -19.71 20.36
N LEU A 22 8.91 -18.59 19.97
CA LEU A 22 8.80 -17.44 20.86
C LEU A 22 7.72 -17.67 21.93
N THR A 23 8.17 -17.78 23.19
CA THR A 23 7.32 -17.96 24.37
C THR A 23 7.63 -16.91 25.44
N PHE A 24 6.64 -16.09 25.81
CA PHE A 24 6.76 -15.12 26.90
C PHE A 24 5.37 -14.60 27.34
N GLU A 25 5.35 -13.87 28.45
CA GLU A 25 4.13 -13.27 29.00
C GLU A 25 4.22 -11.73 29.09
N ALA A 26 3.11 -11.02 28.92
CA ALA A 26 3.00 -9.62 29.32
C ALA A 26 1.83 -9.46 30.31
N ARG A 27 2.15 -8.93 31.49
CA ARG A 27 1.21 -8.86 32.61
C ARG A 27 0.35 -7.60 32.53
N PRO A 28 -0.90 -7.64 33.04
CA PRO A 28 -1.67 -6.42 33.31
C PRO A 28 -0.90 -5.51 34.27
N GLY A 29 -1.06 -4.19 34.14
CA GLY A 29 -0.36 -3.24 34.99
C GLY A 29 1.09 -2.97 34.61
N THR A 30 1.62 -3.66 33.60
CA THR A 30 3.03 -3.59 33.21
C THR A 30 3.21 -3.18 31.75
N VAL A 31 4.25 -2.41 31.50
CA VAL A 31 4.76 -2.10 30.16
C VAL A 31 5.88 -3.08 29.80
N THR A 32 5.67 -3.88 28.76
CA THR A 32 6.67 -4.82 28.26
C THR A 32 7.26 -4.30 26.94
N ALA A 33 8.59 -4.23 26.84
CA ALA A 33 9.29 -3.94 25.60
C ALA A 33 9.79 -5.24 24.94
N LEU A 34 9.51 -5.39 23.64
CA LEU A 34 10.11 -6.41 22.78
C LEU A 34 11.30 -5.78 22.05
N LEU A 35 12.50 -6.03 22.55
CA LEU A 35 13.75 -5.47 22.05
C LEU A 35 14.40 -6.40 21.04
N GLY A 36 14.99 -5.87 19.98
CA GLY A 36 15.80 -6.64 19.04
C GLY A 36 16.29 -5.81 17.87
N ALA A 37 17.34 -6.27 17.19
CA ALA A 37 17.88 -5.58 16.02
C ALA A 37 16.84 -5.50 14.87
N PRO A 38 17.04 -4.62 13.87
CA PRO A 38 16.28 -4.67 12.64
C PRO A 38 16.33 -6.07 12.00
N GLY A 39 15.17 -6.65 11.72
CA GLY A 39 15.08 -8.01 11.18
C GLY A 39 15.04 -9.15 12.22
N ALA A 40 15.11 -8.87 13.53
CA ALA A 40 15.02 -9.89 14.59
C ALA A 40 13.64 -10.57 14.73
N GLY A 41 12.64 -10.19 13.94
CA GLY A 41 11.31 -10.81 13.95
C GLY A 41 10.24 -10.08 14.77
N LYS A 42 10.54 -8.92 15.36
CA LYS A 42 9.63 -8.14 16.24
C LYS A 42 8.23 -7.89 15.64
N THR A 43 8.17 -7.27 14.46
CA THR A 43 6.92 -7.02 13.73
C THR A 43 6.18 -8.32 13.38
N THR A 44 6.93 -9.37 13.00
CA THR A 44 6.34 -10.68 12.70
C THR A 44 5.76 -11.34 13.95
N ALA A 45 6.41 -11.20 15.11
CA ALA A 45 5.87 -11.68 16.38
C ALA A 45 4.52 -11.02 16.71
N LEU A 46 4.43 -9.69 16.60
CA LEU A 46 3.15 -8.99 16.78
C LEU A 46 2.07 -9.44 15.79
N ARG A 47 2.43 -9.64 14.51
CA ARG A 47 1.49 -10.13 13.48
C ARG A 47 1.04 -11.56 13.73
N LEU A 48 1.91 -12.43 14.24
CA LEU A 48 1.56 -13.79 14.66
C LEU A 48 0.59 -13.76 15.83
N MET A 49 0.84 -12.92 16.84
CA MET A 49 -0.06 -12.75 18.00
C MET A 49 -1.47 -12.31 17.61
N LEU A 50 -1.57 -11.46 16.58
CA LEU A 50 -2.84 -10.97 16.03
C LEU A 50 -3.47 -11.90 14.99
N GLY A 51 -2.82 -13.01 14.62
CA GLY A 51 -3.29 -13.91 13.55
C GLY A 51 -3.25 -13.30 12.15
N LEU A 52 -2.45 -12.25 11.93
CA LEU A 52 -2.27 -11.57 10.64
C LEU A 52 -1.18 -12.23 9.77
N GLU A 53 -0.35 -13.08 10.37
CA GLU A 53 0.68 -13.87 9.70
C GLU A 53 0.45 -15.37 9.97
N GLN A 54 0.80 -16.22 9.00
CA GLN A 54 0.67 -17.67 9.15
C GLN A 54 1.84 -18.23 9.96
N GLY A 55 1.53 -19.13 10.89
CA GLY A 55 2.50 -19.73 11.79
C GLY A 55 1.89 -20.80 12.67
N ARG A 56 2.70 -21.33 13.58
CA ARG A 56 2.31 -22.22 14.68
C ARG A 56 2.40 -21.47 16.01
N GLY A 57 1.87 -22.09 17.06
CA GLY A 57 1.77 -21.51 18.38
C GLY A 57 0.42 -20.84 18.63
N VAL A 58 0.22 -20.36 19.85
CA VAL A 58 -1.02 -19.73 20.29
C VAL A 58 -0.71 -18.48 21.09
N THR A 59 -1.56 -17.46 20.93
CA THR A 59 -1.55 -16.27 21.78
C THR A 59 -2.86 -16.16 22.51
N TYR A 60 -2.80 -16.03 23.83
CA TYR A 60 -3.95 -15.79 24.70
C TYR A 60 -3.98 -14.34 25.14
N PHE A 61 -5.16 -13.73 24.96
CA PHE A 61 -5.52 -12.44 25.51
C PHE A 61 -6.55 -12.71 26.62
N ARG A 62 -6.14 -12.47 27.87
CA ARG A 62 -6.95 -12.78 29.08
C ARG A 62 -7.48 -14.22 29.09
N GLY A 63 -6.61 -15.16 28.75
CA GLY A 63 -6.90 -16.60 28.74
C GLY A 63 -7.70 -17.09 27.52
N ARG A 64 -7.98 -16.23 26.53
CA ARG A 64 -8.71 -16.61 25.31
C ARG A 64 -7.91 -16.28 24.06
N PRO A 65 -7.86 -17.16 23.05
CA PRO A 65 -7.24 -16.81 21.77
C PRO A 65 -8.11 -15.77 21.06
N LEU A 66 -7.49 -14.89 20.27
CA LEU A 66 -8.16 -13.73 19.67
C LEU A 66 -9.43 -14.09 18.87
N HIS A 67 -9.40 -15.22 18.15
CA HIS A 67 -10.54 -15.69 17.34
C HIS A 67 -11.75 -16.18 18.17
N ARG A 68 -11.59 -16.39 19.49
CA ARG A 68 -12.67 -16.73 20.43
C ARG A 68 -13.19 -15.51 21.21
N VAL A 69 -12.63 -14.33 20.97
CA VAL A 69 -13.08 -13.08 21.60
C VAL A 69 -14.22 -12.49 20.77
N ALA A 70 -15.38 -12.27 21.40
CA ALA A 70 -16.57 -11.75 20.71
C ALA A 70 -16.36 -10.34 20.11
N HIS A 71 -15.60 -9.49 20.81
CA HIS A 71 -15.28 -8.13 20.39
C HIS A 71 -13.77 -7.91 20.41
N PRO A 72 -13.02 -8.39 19.39
CA PRO A 72 -11.56 -8.31 19.39
C PRO A 72 -11.00 -6.89 19.55
N ALA A 73 -11.69 -5.88 19.01
CA ALA A 73 -11.29 -4.47 19.11
C ALA A 73 -11.28 -3.94 20.55
N ARG A 74 -12.12 -4.50 21.46
CA ARG A 74 -12.14 -4.14 22.89
C ARG A 74 -11.11 -4.92 23.71
N GLU A 75 -10.53 -5.96 23.14
CA GLU A 75 -9.51 -6.75 23.81
C GLU A 75 -8.11 -6.25 23.42
N VAL A 76 -7.92 -5.93 22.13
CA VAL A 76 -6.62 -5.57 21.57
C VAL A 76 -6.71 -4.32 20.70
N GLY A 77 -5.99 -3.28 21.12
CA GLY A 77 -5.65 -2.13 20.31
C GLY A 77 -4.29 -2.34 19.68
N ALA A 78 -4.17 -2.14 18.37
CA ALA A 78 -2.92 -2.37 17.66
C ALA A 78 -2.50 -1.17 16.82
N LEU A 79 -1.20 -0.87 16.84
CA LEU A 79 -0.55 0.07 15.94
C LEU A 79 0.61 -0.65 15.26
N LEU A 80 0.46 -1.01 13.98
CA LEU A 80 1.47 -1.77 13.23
C LEU A 80 2.01 -0.89 12.10
N GLY A 81 2.93 0.02 12.43
CA GLY A 81 3.38 1.07 11.52
C GLY A 81 2.40 2.24 11.45
N ASP A 82 2.26 2.88 10.29
CA ASP A 82 1.55 4.16 10.12
C ASP A 82 0.01 4.03 10.14
N VAL A 83 -0.68 5.15 10.30
CA VAL A 83 -2.16 5.17 10.31
C VAL A 83 -2.70 4.66 8.97
N PRO A 84 -3.46 3.54 8.95
CA PRO A 84 -3.96 3.00 7.71
C PRO A 84 -5.12 3.86 7.19
N GLY A 85 -4.87 4.74 6.21
CA GLY A 85 -5.91 5.63 5.69
C GLY A 85 -5.63 6.22 4.31
N ASN A 86 -6.68 6.75 3.67
CA ASN A 86 -6.51 7.52 2.45
C ASN A 86 -5.92 8.90 2.80
N PRO A 87 -4.79 9.33 2.19
CA PRO A 87 -4.14 10.61 2.52
C PRO A 87 -5.03 11.85 2.41
N SER A 88 -6.09 11.80 1.59
CA SER A 88 -7.05 12.90 1.43
C SER A 88 -8.12 12.98 2.52
N ARG A 89 -8.26 11.95 3.36
CA ARG A 89 -9.22 11.91 4.46
C ARG A 89 -8.74 12.80 5.60
N THR A 90 -9.67 13.38 6.34
CA THR A 90 -9.35 14.16 7.54
C THR A 90 -9.08 13.24 8.74
N ALA A 91 -8.30 13.68 9.72
CA ALA A 91 -8.02 12.92 10.94
C ALA A 91 -9.31 12.49 11.66
N ARG A 92 -10.26 13.43 11.84
CA ARG A 92 -11.59 13.13 12.41
C ARG A 92 -12.39 12.16 11.55
N GLY A 93 -12.37 12.34 10.22
CA GLY A 93 -13.07 11.46 9.29
C GLY A 93 -12.50 10.03 9.25
N GLN A 94 -11.21 9.87 9.55
CA GLN A 94 -10.56 8.57 9.71
C GLN A 94 -11.03 7.90 10.99
N LEU A 95 -10.94 8.58 12.14
CA LEU A 95 -11.38 8.02 13.42
C LEU A 95 -12.87 7.68 13.42
N ARG A 96 -13.74 8.52 12.85
CA ARG A 96 -15.18 8.22 12.74
C ARG A 96 -15.47 6.98 11.90
N MET A 97 -14.68 6.74 10.84
CA MET A 97 -14.79 5.52 10.04
C MET A 97 -14.35 4.29 10.84
N LEU A 98 -13.27 4.41 11.60
CA LEU A 98 -12.81 3.34 12.51
C LEU A 98 -13.83 3.10 13.63
N CYS A 99 -14.51 4.13 14.14
CA CYS A 99 -15.62 4.02 15.09
C CYS A 99 -16.74 3.13 14.56
N ALA A 100 -17.18 3.37 13.32
CA ALA A 100 -18.19 2.54 12.67
C ALA A 100 -17.71 1.08 12.48
N ALA A 101 -16.44 0.87 12.16
CA ALA A 101 -15.87 -0.47 11.99
C ALA A 101 -15.73 -1.24 13.32
N ALA A 102 -15.39 -0.54 14.40
CA ALA A 102 -15.22 -1.13 15.74
C ALA A 102 -16.53 -1.22 16.54
N GLY A 103 -17.64 -0.67 16.03
CA GLY A 103 -18.93 -0.66 16.73
C GLY A 103 -18.96 0.27 17.94
N VAL A 104 -18.27 1.41 17.87
CA VAL A 104 -18.27 2.44 18.93
C VAL A 104 -18.90 3.75 18.46
N PRO A 105 -19.46 4.58 19.37
CA PRO A 105 -20.10 5.84 19.00
C PRO A 105 -19.15 6.78 18.27
N ALA A 106 -19.64 7.48 17.24
CA ALA A 106 -18.84 8.43 16.47
C ALA A 106 -18.27 9.59 17.31
N ALA A 107 -18.92 9.93 18.43
CA ALA A 107 -18.44 10.92 19.39
C ALA A 107 -17.09 10.54 20.02
N ARG A 108 -16.78 9.24 20.12
CA ARG A 108 -15.50 8.75 20.64
C ARG A 108 -14.31 9.27 19.83
N ALA A 109 -14.51 9.53 18.53
CA ALA A 109 -13.46 10.12 17.68
C ALA A 109 -13.01 11.50 18.19
N ASP A 110 -13.96 12.34 18.61
CA ASP A 110 -13.66 13.69 19.09
C ASP A 110 -13.00 13.64 20.47
N SER A 111 -13.45 12.74 21.36
CA SER A 111 -12.78 12.48 22.65
C SER A 111 -11.34 12.01 22.49
N LEU A 112 -11.07 11.10 21.54
CA LEU A 112 -9.71 10.59 21.32
C LEU A 112 -8.78 11.62 20.71
N LEU A 113 -9.28 12.49 19.83
CA LEU A 113 -8.50 13.62 19.32
C LEU A 113 -8.05 14.50 20.48
N ASP A 114 -8.88 14.67 21.51
CA ASP A 114 -8.51 15.42 22.71
C ASP A 114 -7.44 14.71 23.53
N VAL A 115 -7.61 13.41 23.80
CA VAL A 115 -6.63 12.57 24.52
C VAL A 115 -5.25 12.63 23.88
N VAL A 116 -5.16 12.65 22.55
CA VAL A 116 -3.87 12.69 21.84
C VAL A 116 -3.36 14.10 21.52
N GLY A 117 -4.07 15.14 21.94
CA GLY A 117 -3.70 16.55 21.75
C GLY A 117 -3.85 17.05 20.31
N LEU A 118 -4.85 16.54 19.58
CA LEU A 118 -5.16 16.87 18.19
C LEU A 118 -6.54 17.52 18.00
N THR A 119 -7.16 18.05 19.06
CA THR A 119 -8.53 18.63 19.07
C THR A 119 -8.77 19.65 17.96
N GLY A 120 -7.81 20.56 17.74
CA GLY A 120 -7.87 21.59 16.67
C GLY A 120 -7.50 21.09 15.27
N LEU A 121 -6.93 19.90 15.15
CA LEU A 121 -6.38 19.36 13.90
C LEU A 121 -7.27 18.29 13.26
N GLY A 122 -8.48 18.05 13.78
CA GLY A 122 -9.41 17.05 13.25
C GLY A 122 -9.79 17.25 11.77
N GLY A 123 -9.70 18.48 11.25
CA GLY A 123 -9.92 18.81 9.83
C GLY A 123 -8.70 18.61 8.92
N GLN A 124 -7.51 18.39 9.48
CA GLN A 124 -6.28 18.21 8.74
C GLN A 124 -6.28 16.87 8.00
N ARG A 125 -5.72 16.85 6.79
CA ARG A 125 -5.64 15.66 5.95
C ARG A 125 -4.52 14.75 6.43
N LEU A 126 -4.73 13.43 6.39
CA LEU A 126 -3.73 12.44 6.81
C LEU A 126 -2.38 12.64 6.11
N GLY A 127 -2.39 12.92 4.80
CA GLY A 127 -1.15 13.13 4.03
C GLY A 127 -0.39 14.43 4.34
N SER A 128 -0.92 15.28 5.23
CA SER A 128 -0.28 16.53 5.67
C SER A 128 0.15 16.51 7.14
N LEU A 129 -0.02 15.37 7.83
CA LEU A 129 0.38 15.23 9.22
C LEU A 129 1.90 15.07 9.31
N SER A 130 2.52 15.66 10.34
CA SER A 130 3.89 15.31 10.71
C SER A 130 3.94 13.88 11.25
N LEU A 131 5.13 13.28 11.31
CA LEU A 131 5.31 11.93 11.87
C LEU A 131 4.75 11.81 13.30
N GLY A 132 4.99 12.83 14.15
CA GLY A 132 4.44 12.87 15.50
C GLY A 132 2.91 12.95 15.54
N MET A 133 2.31 13.74 14.65
CA MET A 133 0.84 13.82 14.52
C MET A 133 0.23 12.52 13.99
N ASP A 134 0.88 11.87 13.02
CA ASP A 134 0.44 10.56 12.51
C ASP A 134 0.52 9.50 13.60
N ARG A 135 1.62 9.45 14.36
CA ARG A 135 1.77 8.53 15.51
C ARG A 135 0.72 8.77 16.59
N ARG A 136 0.44 10.02 16.96
CA ARG A 136 -0.66 10.41 17.87
C ARG A 136 -2.00 9.89 17.37
N LEU A 137 -2.31 10.09 16.09
CA LEU A 137 -3.55 9.60 15.48
C LEU A 137 -3.61 8.06 15.41
N GLY A 138 -2.47 7.39 15.23
CA GLY A 138 -2.34 5.93 15.28
C GLY A 138 -2.64 5.38 16.66
N LEU A 139 -2.15 6.03 17.71
CA LEU A 139 -2.48 5.68 19.09
C LEU A 139 -3.95 5.94 19.42
N ALA A 140 -4.52 7.05 18.94
CA ALA A 140 -5.97 7.28 19.02
C ALA A 140 -6.75 6.15 18.33
N SER A 141 -6.28 5.67 17.18
CA SER A 141 -6.90 4.55 16.47
C SER A 141 -6.80 3.24 17.26
N ALA A 142 -5.68 3.00 17.95
CA ALA A 142 -5.50 1.83 18.81
C ALA A 142 -6.39 1.88 20.06
N LEU A 143 -6.57 3.06 20.67
CA LEU A 143 -7.38 3.28 21.89
C LEU A 143 -8.89 3.37 21.64
N LEU A 144 -9.32 3.19 20.39
CA LEU A 144 -10.64 3.58 19.92
C LEU A 144 -11.79 2.80 20.57
N ALA A 145 -11.60 1.51 20.80
CA ALA A 145 -12.57 0.64 21.45
C ALA A 145 -12.25 0.37 22.93
N ASP A 146 -11.43 1.22 23.56
CA ASP A 146 -11.01 1.10 24.95
C ASP A 146 -10.40 -0.29 25.26
N PRO A 147 -9.32 -0.66 24.56
CA PRO A 147 -8.78 -2.01 24.62
C PRO A 147 -8.06 -2.31 25.92
N HIS A 148 -8.18 -3.54 26.42
CA HIS A 148 -7.39 -3.97 27.57
C HIS A 148 -5.88 -4.09 27.23
N THR A 149 -5.55 -4.58 26.04
CA THR A 149 -4.16 -4.83 25.62
C THR A 149 -3.77 -3.91 24.47
N LEU A 150 -2.63 -3.23 24.57
CA LEU A 150 -2.01 -2.47 23.48
C LEU A 150 -0.83 -3.23 22.90
N LEU A 151 -0.84 -3.44 21.58
CA LEU A 151 0.25 -4.01 20.80
C LEU A 151 0.78 -2.96 19.81
N LEU A 152 2.00 -2.47 20.02
CA LEU A 152 2.54 -1.33 19.27
C LEU A 152 3.86 -1.69 18.59
N ASP A 153 3.94 -1.51 17.29
CA ASP A 153 5.15 -1.75 16.51
C ASP A 153 5.95 -0.45 16.33
N GLU A 154 7.12 -0.39 16.95
CA GLU A 154 8.08 0.72 16.90
C GLU A 154 7.40 2.10 17.08
N PRO A 155 6.59 2.30 18.14
CA PRO A 155 5.74 3.49 18.27
C PRO A 155 6.54 4.79 18.44
N ALA A 156 7.78 4.71 18.91
CA ALA A 156 8.66 5.86 19.10
C ALA A 156 9.60 6.15 17.92
N ALA A 157 9.61 5.29 16.89
CA ALA A 157 10.57 5.40 15.80
C ALA A 157 10.43 6.73 15.05
N GLY A 158 11.54 7.47 14.97
CA GLY A 158 11.62 8.77 14.30
C GLY A 158 10.93 9.93 15.04
N LEU A 159 10.42 9.72 16.25
CA LEU A 159 9.81 10.79 17.04
C LEU A 159 10.83 11.75 17.64
N SER A 160 10.41 13.00 17.83
CA SER A 160 11.17 13.96 18.63
C SER A 160 11.24 13.50 20.10
N PRO A 161 12.25 13.93 20.88
CA PRO A 161 12.32 13.59 22.31
C PRO A 161 11.06 13.98 23.09
N ARG A 162 10.43 15.11 22.72
CA ARG A 162 9.18 15.57 23.32
C ARG A 162 8.01 14.63 23.01
N ASP A 163 7.88 14.19 21.76
CA ASP A 163 6.79 13.28 21.38
C ASP A 163 7.00 11.87 21.92
N SER A 164 8.24 11.41 22.00
CA SER A 164 8.60 10.14 22.65
C SER A 164 8.22 10.15 24.14
N SER A 165 8.54 11.23 24.85
CA SER A 165 8.16 11.39 26.27
C SER A 165 6.63 11.40 26.46
N TRP A 166 5.89 12.09 25.59
CA TRP A 166 4.42 12.06 25.62
C TRP A 166 3.86 10.65 25.38
N LEU A 167 4.38 9.94 24.37
CA LEU A 167 4.01 8.56 24.08
C LEU A 167 4.25 7.67 25.29
N HIS A 168 5.43 7.73 25.91
CA HIS A 168 5.77 6.92 27.08
C HIS A 168 4.84 7.23 28.26
N GLY A 169 4.48 8.50 28.47
CA GLY A 169 3.47 8.90 29.45
C GLY A 169 2.10 8.27 29.19
N LEU A 170 1.65 8.26 27.93
CA LEU A 170 0.40 7.60 27.52
C LEU A 170 0.43 6.09 27.79
N LEU A 171 1.53 5.40 27.44
CA LEU A 171 1.67 3.96 27.68
C LEU A 171 1.69 3.64 29.17
N ARG A 172 2.39 4.45 29.96
CA ARG A 172 2.44 4.29 31.41
C ARG A 172 1.06 4.52 32.04
N ALA A 173 0.34 5.53 31.58
CA ALA A 173 -1.03 5.78 32.03
C ALA A 173 -1.92 4.57 31.71
N HIS A 174 -1.86 4.01 30.50
CA HIS A 174 -2.64 2.83 30.13
C HIS A 174 -2.35 1.62 31.03
N ALA A 175 -1.07 1.37 31.31
CA ALA A 175 -0.66 0.31 32.23
C ALA A 175 -1.15 0.58 33.66
N ALA A 176 -1.04 1.82 34.16
CA ALA A 176 -1.50 2.20 35.51
C ALA A 176 -3.01 1.99 35.72
N HIS A 177 -3.82 2.08 34.65
CA HIS A 177 -5.25 1.76 34.69
C HIS A 177 -5.56 0.25 34.59
N GLY A 178 -4.54 -0.62 34.75
CA GLY A 178 -4.68 -2.08 34.70
C GLY A 178 -4.54 -2.68 33.30
N GLY A 179 -4.29 -1.87 32.28
CA GLY A 179 -4.05 -2.33 30.91
C GLY A 179 -2.74 -3.14 30.76
N THR A 180 -2.62 -3.87 29.67
CA THR A 180 -1.38 -4.54 29.27
C THR A 180 -0.78 -3.79 28.08
N VAL A 181 0.51 -3.44 28.13
CA VAL A 181 1.19 -2.80 27.01
C VAL A 181 2.36 -3.67 26.54
N LEU A 182 2.40 -3.98 25.26
CA LEU A 182 3.56 -4.58 24.59
C LEU A 182 3.92 -3.68 23.41
N TYR A 183 5.15 -3.15 23.41
CA TYR A 183 5.67 -2.39 22.29
C TYR A 183 7.01 -2.95 21.80
N THR A 184 7.32 -2.79 20.52
CA THR A 184 8.62 -3.17 19.95
C THR A 184 9.54 -1.95 19.88
N THR A 185 10.84 -2.17 20.08
CA THR A 185 11.87 -1.15 19.88
C THR A 185 13.20 -1.82 19.50
N ASP A 186 14.09 -1.08 18.85
CA ASP A 186 15.50 -1.45 18.66
C ASP A 186 16.44 -0.67 19.59
N ASP A 187 15.95 0.37 20.29
CA ASP A 187 16.71 1.17 21.24
C ASP A 187 16.66 0.54 22.65
N ALA A 188 17.78 -0.06 23.06
CA ALA A 188 17.94 -0.60 24.40
C ALA A 188 17.79 0.45 25.52
N LYS A 189 18.19 1.71 25.27
CA LYS A 189 18.04 2.79 26.24
C LYS A 189 16.58 3.19 26.39
N GLU A 190 15.81 3.19 25.30
CA GLU A 190 14.37 3.39 25.35
C GLU A 190 13.69 2.26 26.14
N ALA A 191 14.02 1.00 25.82
CA ALA A 191 13.48 -0.16 26.51
C ALA A 191 13.72 -0.08 28.03
N ALA A 192 14.95 0.26 28.45
CA ALA A 192 15.31 0.37 29.86
C ALA A 192 14.63 1.54 30.60
N ARG A 193 14.34 2.65 29.90
CA ARG A 193 13.71 3.83 30.51
C ARG A 193 12.20 3.66 30.70
N THR A 194 11.53 2.98 29.77
CA THR A 194 10.07 3.03 29.66
C THR A 194 9.38 1.74 30.07
N ALA A 195 10.02 0.59 29.88
CA ALA A 195 9.42 -0.70 30.19
C ALA A 195 9.64 -1.11 31.66
N ASP A 196 8.73 -1.91 32.19
CA ASP A 196 8.94 -2.66 33.44
C ASP A 196 9.69 -3.98 33.16
N ARG A 197 9.51 -4.53 31.96
CA ARG A 197 10.05 -5.83 31.53
C ARG A 197 10.56 -5.75 30.10
N VAL A 198 11.73 -6.31 29.84
CA VAL A 198 12.36 -6.31 28.51
C VAL A 198 12.55 -7.74 28.04
N VAL A 199 11.89 -8.06 26.93
CA VAL A 199 12.02 -9.33 26.21
C VAL A 199 12.92 -9.10 25.01
N THR A 200 14.11 -9.70 25.03
CA THR A 200 15.10 -9.56 23.95
C THR A 200 14.95 -10.70 22.94
N LEU A 201 14.74 -10.33 21.68
CA LEU A 201 14.83 -11.21 20.52
C LEU A 201 16.16 -10.99 19.80
N ASP A 202 16.78 -12.09 19.41
CA ASP A 202 17.93 -12.13 18.51
C ASP A 202 17.80 -13.34 17.58
N GLU A 203 18.21 -13.19 16.32
CA GLU A 203 18.15 -14.27 15.32
C GLU A 203 16.82 -15.07 15.33
N ALA A 204 15.68 -14.36 15.38
CA ALA A 204 14.33 -14.92 15.42
C ALA A 204 13.92 -15.67 16.72
N ARG A 205 14.78 -15.72 17.73
CA ARG A 205 14.55 -16.45 18.99
C ARG A 205 14.60 -15.54 20.21
N LEU A 206 13.99 -16.01 21.29
CA LEU A 206 14.06 -15.34 22.60
C LEU A 206 15.43 -15.60 23.24
N VAL A 207 16.16 -14.54 23.58
CA VAL A 207 17.47 -14.62 24.23
C VAL A 207 17.40 -14.32 25.72
N ALA A 208 16.58 -13.34 26.09
CA ALA A 208 16.46 -12.90 27.46
C ALA A 208 15.06 -12.38 27.74
N ASP A 209 14.59 -12.63 28.95
CA ASP A 209 13.34 -12.11 29.46
C ASP A 209 13.55 -11.67 30.92
N GLN A 210 13.65 -10.37 31.14
CA GLN A 210 14.17 -9.80 32.38
C GLN A 210 13.39 -8.54 32.80
N ALA A 211 13.44 -8.22 34.10
CA ALA A 211 12.99 -6.92 34.59
C ALA A 211 13.87 -5.80 34.00
N ALA A 212 13.31 -4.63 33.75
CA ALA A 212 14.04 -3.52 33.14
C ALA A 212 15.26 -3.06 33.97
N VAL A 213 15.19 -3.18 35.30
CA VAL A 213 16.31 -2.85 36.21
C VAL A 213 17.49 -3.81 36.00
N ASP A 214 17.22 -5.10 35.89
CA ASP A 214 18.24 -6.13 35.67
C ASP A 214 18.79 -6.05 34.24
N PHE A 215 17.91 -5.80 33.27
CA PHE A 215 18.29 -5.52 31.90
C PHE A 215 19.25 -4.33 31.81
N ALA A 216 18.93 -3.21 32.47
CA ALA A 216 19.77 -2.02 32.48
C ALA A 216 21.14 -2.31 33.09
N ARG A 217 21.19 -3.03 34.22
CA ARG A 217 22.46 -3.39 34.89
C ARG A 217 23.35 -4.30 34.05
N THR A 218 22.76 -5.23 33.31
CA THR A 218 23.51 -6.26 32.58
C THR A 218 23.91 -5.82 31.17
N ARG A 219 23.05 -5.04 30.50
CA ARG A 219 23.21 -4.68 29.09
C ARG A 219 23.67 -3.25 28.85
N LEU A 220 23.31 -2.32 29.74
CA LEU A 220 23.70 -0.91 29.63
C LEU A 220 24.90 -0.61 30.52
N ARG A 221 26.01 -0.15 29.91
CA ARG A 221 27.24 0.20 30.63
C ARG A 221 27.65 1.64 30.39
N PRO A 222 28.08 2.39 31.42
CA PRO A 222 28.75 3.67 31.23
C PRO A 222 29.97 3.50 30.32
N ARG A 223 30.15 4.42 29.39
CA ARG A 223 31.26 4.46 28.44
C ARG A 223 31.64 5.90 28.12
N VAL A 224 32.85 6.10 27.66
CA VAL A 224 33.30 7.35 27.06
C VAL A 224 33.24 7.19 25.55
N ALA A 225 32.37 7.96 24.90
CA ALA A 225 32.29 8.04 23.45
C ALA A 225 33.29 9.08 22.94
N VAL A 226 34.19 8.64 22.06
CA VAL A 226 35.24 9.47 21.48
C VAL A 226 35.09 9.50 19.97
N ARG A 227 35.17 10.68 19.36
CA ARG A 227 35.30 10.80 17.90
C ARG A 227 36.64 11.43 17.55
N THR A 228 37.44 10.74 16.77
CA THR A 228 38.77 11.22 16.34
C THR A 228 39.14 10.64 14.98
N PRO A 229 39.76 11.42 14.07
CA PRO A 229 40.31 10.90 12.82
C PRO A 229 41.42 9.86 13.05
N GLN A 230 41.99 9.80 14.26
CA GLN A 230 43.06 8.87 14.64
C GLN A 230 42.56 7.78 15.61
N ALA A 231 41.34 7.27 15.40
CA ALA A 231 40.69 6.30 16.28
C ALA A 231 41.55 5.05 16.55
N VAL A 232 42.15 4.46 15.51
CA VAL A 232 43.01 3.28 15.66
C VAL A 232 44.21 3.56 16.55
N ARG A 233 44.85 4.72 16.36
CA ARG A 233 46.01 5.16 17.15
C ARG A 233 45.63 5.41 18.60
N LEU A 234 44.53 6.13 18.84
CA LEU A 234 44.06 6.42 20.20
C LEU A 234 43.69 5.13 20.95
N GLY A 235 42.99 4.20 20.30
CA GLY A 235 42.63 2.92 20.90
C GLY A 235 43.85 2.08 21.30
N ALA A 236 44.89 2.06 20.46
CA ALA A 236 46.16 1.40 20.79
C ALA A 236 46.86 2.05 21.99
N LEU A 237 46.87 3.39 22.07
CA LEU A 237 47.46 4.13 23.19
C LEU A 237 46.71 3.89 24.50
N LEU A 238 45.39 3.94 24.48
CA LEU A 238 44.54 3.66 25.64
C LEU A 238 44.75 2.23 26.15
N ASN A 239 44.80 1.24 25.26
CA ASN A 239 45.10 -0.15 25.63
C ASN A 239 46.51 -0.30 26.23
N LYS A 240 47.50 0.42 25.69
CA LYS A 240 48.88 0.39 26.21
C LYS A 240 48.95 1.00 27.62
N GLU A 241 48.36 2.16 27.84
CA GLU A 241 48.35 2.82 29.16
C GLU A 241 47.55 2.01 30.19
N ALA A 242 46.41 1.43 29.78
CA ALA A 242 45.62 0.56 30.66
C ALA A 242 46.39 -0.68 31.12
N ARG A 243 47.18 -1.30 30.23
CA ARG A 243 48.06 -2.43 30.58
C ARG A 243 49.15 -2.03 31.58
N VAL A 244 49.78 -0.86 31.38
CA VAL A 244 50.80 -0.33 32.29
C VAL A 244 50.22 -0.02 33.66
N ALA A 245 49.04 0.60 33.71
CA ALA A 245 48.36 0.95 34.95
C ALA A 245 47.57 -0.22 35.59
N ARG A 246 47.62 -1.43 35.00
CA ARG A 246 46.83 -2.61 35.41
C ARG A 246 45.33 -2.35 35.57
N ARG A 247 44.75 -1.54 34.67
CA ARG A 247 43.31 -1.21 34.66
C ARG A 247 42.57 -2.03 33.61
N SER A 248 41.34 -2.43 33.92
CA SER A 248 40.44 -3.07 32.96
C SER A 248 39.74 -2.01 32.10
N VAL A 249 40.40 -1.62 31.01
CA VAL A 249 39.80 -0.74 29.99
C VAL A 249 39.49 -1.59 28.75
N GLU A 250 38.26 -1.50 28.28
CA GLU A 250 37.82 -2.15 27.04
C GLU A 250 37.56 -1.08 25.98
N VAL A 251 38.35 -1.07 24.92
CA VAL A 251 38.18 -0.15 23.80
C VAL A 251 37.51 -0.88 22.64
N VAL A 252 36.29 -0.48 22.32
CA VAL A 252 35.51 -1.04 21.22
C VAL A 252 35.50 -0.02 20.06
N PRO A 253 36.09 -0.35 18.90
CA PRO A 253 35.94 0.48 17.71
C PRO A 253 34.50 0.41 17.20
N GLU A 254 33.90 1.56 16.92
CA GLU A 254 32.61 1.67 16.23
C GLU A 254 32.83 2.06 14.76
N GLU A 255 31.76 2.12 13.98
CA GLU A 255 31.85 2.49 12.56
C GLU A 255 32.50 3.88 12.37
N GLY A 256 33.51 3.93 11.51
CA GLY A 256 34.22 5.16 11.13
C GLY A 256 35.21 5.65 12.19
N ASN A 257 35.13 6.95 12.52
CA ASN A 257 36.08 7.67 13.40
C ASN A 257 35.65 7.65 14.87
N ARG A 258 34.85 6.68 15.31
CA ARG A 258 34.26 6.63 16.66
C ARG A 258 34.81 5.45 17.46
N LEU A 259 35.09 5.70 18.73
CA LEU A 259 35.50 4.70 19.71
C LEU A 259 34.59 4.77 20.93
N SER A 260 34.32 3.60 21.50
CA SER A 260 33.63 3.44 22.78
C SER A 260 34.59 2.85 23.79
N VAL A 261 34.91 3.61 24.84
CA VAL A 261 35.86 3.22 25.88
C VAL A 261 35.09 2.92 27.17
N TYR A 262 35.14 1.67 27.62
CA TYR A 262 34.53 1.24 28.88
C TYR A 262 35.59 1.14 29.98
N GLY A 263 35.21 1.48 31.21
CA GLY A 263 36.09 1.39 32.38
C GLY A 263 37.11 2.53 32.51
N SER A 264 36.90 3.65 31.82
CA SER A 264 37.67 4.89 31.96
C SER A 264 36.72 6.09 32.02
N THR A 265 37.25 7.29 32.28
CA THR A 265 36.49 8.54 32.38
C THR A 265 36.84 9.50 31.27
N CYS A 266 35.96 10.47 30.96
CA CYS A 266 36.26 11.52 29.99
C CYS A 266 37.59 12.23 30.29
N ALA A 267 37.86 12.54 31.56
CA ALA A 267 39.11 13.19 31.96
C ALA A 267 40.35 12.38 31.56
N GLU A 268 40.38 11.09 31.92
CA GLU A 268 41.51 10.21 31.62
C GLU A 268 41.73 10.03 30.11
N VAL A 269 40.65 9.81 29.36
CA VAL A 269 40.71 9.65 27.91
C VAL A 269 41.17 10.95 27.22
N GLY A 270 40.71 12.10 27.72
CA GLY A 270 41.15 13.42 27.28
C GLY A 270 42.63 13.66 27.57
N ASP A 271 43.10 13.31 28.76
CA ASP A 271 44.50 13.46 29.16
C ASP A 271 45.43 12.57 28.32
N THR A 272 45.04 11.33 28.03
CA THR A 272 45.79 10.46 27.12
C THR A 272 45.81 11.03 25.71
N ALA A 273 44.68 11.51 25.19
CA ALA A 273 44.66 12.12 23.86
C ALA A 273 45.55 13.36 23.77
N PHE A 274 45.49 14.24 24.77
CA PHE A 274 46.30 15.45 24.85
C PHE A 274 47.80 15.13 24.91
N ARG A 275 48.22 14.23 25.82
CA ARG A 275 49.63 13.83 25.99
C ARG A 275 50.26 13.27 24.72
N HIS A 276 49.47 12.60 23.88
CA HIS A 276 49.94 11.96 22.64
C HIS A 276 49.61 12.77 21.37
N ASN A 277 49.19 14.03 21.52
CA ASN A 277 48.81 14.93 20.42
C ASN A 277 47.77 14.32 19.46
N VAL A 278 46.75 13.68 20.03
CA VAL A 278 45.62 13.12 19.30
C VAL A 278 44.46 14.10 19.31
N LEU A 279 44.06 14.55 18.12
CA LEU A 279 42.91 15.44 17.94
C LEU A 279 41.60 14.70 18.28
N LEU A 280 40.78 15.28 19.15
CA LEU A 280 39.43 14.83 19.45
C LEU A 280 38.41 15.78 18.82
N HIS A 281 37.45 15.24 18.07
CA HIS A 281 36.26 15.97 17.61
C HIS A 281 35.10 15.86 18.60
N GLN A 282 35.07 14.81 19.41
CA GLN A 282 34.06 14.58 20.45
C GLN A 282 34.67 13.77 21.59
N LEU A 283 34.30 14.13 22.82
CA LEU A 283 34.57 13.40 24.05
C LEU A 283 33.36 13.58 24.96
N ALA A 284 32.61 12.50 25.22
CA ALA A 284 31.38 12.59 26.01
C ALA A 284 31.14 11.30 26.80
N ASP A 285 30.62 11.45 28.01
CA ASP A 285 30.08 10.33 28.78
C ASP A 285 28.75 9.88 28.18
N GLU A 286 28.67 8.61 27.83
CA GLU A 286 27.50 7.98 27.26
C GLU A 286 27.19 6.65 27.97
N ILE A 287 26.00 6.12 27.73
CA ILE A 287 25.66 4.74 28.06
C ILE A 287 25.77 3.91 26.77
N GLY A 288 26.53 2.83 26.78
CA GLY A 288 26.62 1.86 25.69
C GLY A 288 25.67 0.68 25.87
N ASP A 289 25.20 0.11 24.77
CA ASP A 289 24.54 -1.20 24.73
C ASP A 289 25.60 -2.27 24.41
N MET A 290 25.78 -3.25 25.30
CA MET A 290 26.72 -4.37 25.10
C MET A 290 26.17 -5.46 24.15
N GLY A 291 24.98 -5.27 23.59
CA GLY A 291 24.31 -6.23 22.73
C GLY A 291 23.66 -7.38 23.52
N PRO A 292 22.99 -8.31 22.83
CA PRO A 292 22.37 -9.47 23.46
C PRO A 292 23.46 -10.39 24.02
N ARG A 293 23.60 -10.42 25.35
CA ARG A 293 24.38 -11.47 26.03
C ARG A 293 23.48 -12.67 26.23
N ARG A 294 23.89 -13.84 25.73
CA ARG A 294 23.26 -15.11 26.11
C ARG A 294 23.42 -15.29 27.61
N THR A 295 22.34 -15.18 28.37
CA THR A 295 22.32 -15.68 29.75
C THR A 295 22.61 -17.19 29.66
N PRO A 296 23.62 -17.74 30.35
CA PRO A 296 23.78 -19.19 30.39
C PRO A 296 22.62 -19.77 31.19
N ALA A 297 21.56 -20.16 30.49
CA ALA A 297 20.53 -21.02 31.02
C ALA A 297 21.18 -22.39 31.30
N GLN A 298 21.14 -22.77 32.57
CA GLN A 298 21.27 -24.12 33.14
C GLN A 298 21.77 -25.20 32.16
N THR A 299 23.02 -25.59 32.37
CA THR A 299 23.69 -26.76 31.79
C THR A 299 22.80 -27.99 31.92
N ALA A 300 22.10 -28.36 30.86
CA ALA A 300 21.76 -29.76 30.62
C ALA A 300 23.07 -30.49 30.24
N PRO A 301 23.33 -31.72 30.74
CA PRO A 301 24.59 -32.40 30.50
C PRO A 301 24.81 -32.65 29.00
N SER A 302 25.99 -32.28 28.52
CA SER A 302 26.46 -32.51 27.15
C SER A 302 26.58 -34.01 26.86
N THR A 303 25.78 -34.51 25.91
CA THR A 303 25.97 -35.84 25.33
C THR A 303 27.10 -35.80 24.29
N PRO A 304 28.05 -36.75 24.28
CA PRO A 304 29.14 -36.77 23.30
C PRO A 304 28.67 -37.19 21.89
N PRO A 305 29.46 -36.91 20.84
CA PRO A 305 29.04 -37.10 19.46
C PRO A 305 29.30 -38.53 18.98
N GLY A 306 28.32 -39.06 18.24
CA GLY A 306 28.52 -40.16 17.29
C GLY A 306 27.88 -41.48 17.69
N GLU A 307 26.68 -41.73 17.17
CA GLU A 307 26.39 -43.00 16.50
C GLU A 307 25.11 -42.88 15.66
N SER A 308 25.26 -43.25 14.39
CA SER A 308 24.21 -43.28 13.39
C SER A 308 23.16 -44.35 13.76
N ARG A 309 21.90 -43.97 13.97
CA ARG A 309 20.77 -44.90 13.98
C ARG A 309 19.62 -44.40 13.12
N ALA A 310 19.20 -45.29 12.22
CA ALA A 310 18.11 -45.20 11.27
C ALA A 310 16.75 -44.86 11.92
N PRO A 311 15.78 -44.33 11.14
CA PRO A 311 14.53 -43.79 11.69
C PRO A 311 13.64 -44.92 12.25
N LEU A 312 13.36 -44.86 13.56
CA LEU A 312 12.35 -45.69 14.19
C LEU A 312 10.95 -45.16 13.86
N ALA A 313 10.08 -46.08 13.44
CA ALA A 313 8.69 -45.85 13.11
C ALA A 313 7.89 -45.27 14.30
N ALA A 314 6.98 -44.35 13.99
CA ALA A 314 6.02 -43.80 14.93
C ALA A 314 5.02 -44.86 15.43
N PRO A 315 4.59 -44.82 16.71
CA PRO A 315 3.54 -45.71 17.19
C PRO A 315 2.18 -45.24 16.65
N THR A 316 1.49 -46.15 15.98
CA THR A 316 0.08 -46.06 15.61
C THR A 316 -0.78 -46.19 16.87
N THR A 317 -1.33 -45.08 17.36
CA THR A 317 -2.45 -45.11 18.30
C THR A 317 -3.77 -45.09 17.52
N THR A 318 -4.45 -46.23 17.49
CA THR A 318 -5.83 -46.39 17.05
C THR A 318 -6.79 -45.62 17.98
N PRO A 319 -7.69 -44.76 17.47
CA PRO A 319 -8.69 -44.12 18.32
C PRO A 319 -9.90 -45.04 18.55
N ALA A 320 -10.38 -45.08 19.80
CA ALA A 320 -11.60 -45.76 20.23
C ALA A 320 -12.87 -45.04 19.72
N PRO A 321 -14.02 -45.73 19.58
CA PRO A 321 -15.23 -45.17 18.98
C PRO A 321 -16.04 -44.39 20.04
N GLY A 322 -16.12 -43.06 19.88
CA GLY A 322 -16.95 -42.19 20.71
C GLY A 322 -17.58 -41.08 19.87
N ASN A 323 -18.92 -41.14 19.75
CA ASN A 323 -19.90 -40.19 19.22
C ASN A 323 -19.48 -39.16 18.15
N PRO A 324 -20.18 -39.07 17.01
CA PRO A 324 -19.91 -38.05 16.00
C PRO A 324 -20.34 -36.68 16.54
N VAL A 325 -19.42 -35.97 17.19
CA VAL A 325 -19.54 -34.52 17.36
C VAL A 325 -19.36 -33.96 15.96
N ALA A 326 -20.48 -33.56 15.35
CA ALA A 326 -20.50 -32.88 14.07
C ALA A 326 -19.46 -31.76 14.09
N GLU A 327 -18.45 -31.88 13.22
CA GLU A 327 -17.55 -30.77 12.93
C GLU A 327 -18.44 -29.55 12.63
N PRO A 328 -18.32 -28.43 13.36
CA PRO A 328 -19.02 -27.23 12.95
C PRO A 328 -18.41 -26.82 11.62
N THR A 329 -19.17 -27.11 10.56
CA THR A 329 -18.93 -26.63 9.22
C THR A 329 -18.76 -25.13 9.34
N ILE A 330 -17.51 -24.67 9.20
CA ILE A 330 -17.19 -23.27 8.98
C ILE A 330 -18.19 -22.82 7.90
N PRO A 331 -19.05 -21.83 8.13
CA PRO A 331 -19.78 -21.23 7.04
C PRO A 331 -18.72 -20.62 6.13
N LEU A 332 -18.30 -21.39 5.13
CA LEU A 332 -17.50 -20.90 4.02
C LEU A 332 -18.26 -19.70 3.51
N ARG A 333 -17.68 -18.52 3.75
CA ARG A 333 -18.17 -17.25 3.25
C ARG A 333 -18.65 -17.51 1.81
N PRO A 334 -19.91 -17.18 1.47
CA PRO A 334 -20.50 -17.63 0.21
C PRO A 334 -19.57 -17.29 -0.95
N LEU A 335 -19.48 -18.22 -1.90
CA LEU A 335 -18.69 -18.08 -3.13
C LEU A 335 -18.76 -16.65 -3.64
N ARG A 336 -17.58 -16.02 -3.73
CA ARG A 336 -17.40 -14.61 -4.06
C ARG A 336 -18.21 -14.29 -5.32
N SER A 337 -19.27 -13.49 -5.20
CA SER A 337 -20.12 -13.13 -6.34
C SER A 337 -19.25 -12.56 -7.48
N PRO A 338 -19.42 -13.01 -8.73
CA PRO A 338 -18.64 -12.52 -9.87
C PRO A 338 -18.78 -11.00 -10.08
N LEU A 339 -19.85 -10.40 -9.55
CA LEU A 339 -20.18 -8.98 -9.70
C LEU A 339 -19.49 -8.04 -8.69
N ARG A 340 -18.75 -8.56 -7.71
CA ARG A 340 -18.12 -7.71 -6.67
C ARG A 340 -17.09 -6.71 -7.24
N PRO A 341 -16.21 -7.09 -8.20
CA PRO A 341 -15.30 -6.14 -8.83
C PRO A 341 -16.04 -5.02 -9.57
N PHE A 342 -17.14 -5.36 -10.26
CA PHE A 342 -17.98 -4.39 -10.97
C PHE A 342 -18.65 -3.40 -10.01
N ARG A 343 -19.33 -3.90 -8.95
CA ARG A 343 -19.94 -3.04 -7.93
C ARG A 343 -18.94 -2.10 -7.26
N TYR A 344 -17.71 -2.57 -7.05
CA TYR A 344 -16.62 -1.77 -6.53
C TYR A 344 -16.24 -0.62 -7.48
N GLU A 345 -16.01 -0.92 -8.76
CA GLU A 345 -15.63 0.10 -9.74
C GLU A 345 -16.74 1.13 -9.94
N VAL A 346 -18.02 0.74 -9.99
CA VAL A 346 -19.14 1.67 -10.07
C VAL A 346 -19.18 2.61 -8.84
N ARG A 347 -19.10 2.07 -7.62
CA ARG A 347 -19.11 2.91 -6.41
C ARG A 347 -17.91 3.86 -6.37
N ARG A 348 -16.75 3.39 -6.84
CA ARG A 348 -15.53 4.19 -6.91
C ARG A 348 -15.70 5.35 -7.89
N THR A 349 -16.10 5.09 -9.13
CA THR A 349 -16.18 6.12 -10.17
C THR A 349 -17.12 7.26 -9.79
N PHE A 350 -18.25 6.95 -9.14
CA PHE A 350 -19.23 7.96 -8.71
C PHE A 350 -18.91 8.63 -7.36
N SER A 351 -17.95 8.12 -6.58
CA SER A 351 -17.58 8.73 -5.27
C SER A 351 -16.41 9.70 -5.35
N THR A 352 -15.66 9.70 -6.45
CA THR A 352 -14.48 10.56 -6.63
C THR A 352 -14.84 11.90 -7.26
N ARG A 353 -14.44 13.01 -6.59
CA ARG A 353 -14.64 14.38 -7.09
C ARG A 353 -13.98 14.64 -8.45
N SER A 354 -12.86 13.96 -8.74
CA SER A 354 -12.17 14.06 -10.04
C SER A 354 -13.07 13.64 -11.20
N THR A 355 -13.87 12.58 -11.04
CA THR A 355 -14.83 12.14 -12.07
C THR A 355 -15.87 13.23 -12.35
N ALA A 356 -16.45 13.80 -11.29
CA ALA A 356 -17.45 14.85 -11.42
C ALA A 356 -16.89 16.13 -12.06
N LEU A 357 -15.68 16.53 -11.67
CA LEU A 357 -15.02 17.72 -12.25
C LEU A 357 -14.67 17.52 -13.72
N VAL A 358 -14.07 16.38 -14.10
CA VAL A 358 -13.70 16.11 -15.49
C VAL A 358 -14.93 16.04 -16.39
N THR A 359 -16.01 15.40 -15.93
CA THR A 359 -17.27 15.33 -16.69
C THR A 359 -17.92 16.71 -16.84
N ALA A 360 -18.04 17.49 -15.77
CA ALA A 360 -18.62 18.85 -15.82
C ALA A 360 -17.82 19.78 -16.74
N THR A 361 -16.49 19.79 -16.63
CA THR A 361 -15.63 20.61 -17.48
C THR A 361 -15.72 20.19 -18.95
N ALA A 362 -15.74 18.88 -19.23
CA ALA A 362 -15.89 18.38 -20.60
C ALA A 362 -17.20 18.85 -21.24
N LEU A 363 -18.31 18.77 -20.50
CA LEU A 363 -19.62 19.23 -20.97
C LEU A 363 -19.66 20.74 -21.20
N ALA A 364 -19.10 21.54 -20.29
CA ALA A 364 -19.06 22.99 -20.44
C ALA A 364 -18.23 23.41 -21.67
N VAL A 365 -17.05 22.81 -21.86
CA VAL A 365 -16.18 23.06 -23.02
C VAL A 365 -16.85 22.60 -24.31
N SER A 366 -17.48 21.43 -24.32
CA SER A 366 -18.23 20.93 -25.47
C SER A 366 -19.42 21.81 -25.83
N ALA A 367 -20.15 22.33 -24.84
CA ALA A 367 -21.27 23.24 -25.04
C ALA A 367 -20.82 24.57 -25.66
N ALA A 368 -19.75 25.17 -25.14
CA ALA A 368 -19.18 26.41 -25.69
C ALA A 368 -18.71 26.23 -27.15
N LEU A 369 -18.03 25.11 -27.43
CA LEU A 369 -17.59 24.76 -28.78
C LEU A 369 -18.76 24.53 -29.74
N ALA A 370 -19.81 23.83 -29.30
CA ALA A 370 -20.99 23.59 -30.13
C ALA A 370 -21.68 24.90 -30.53
N VAL A 371 -21.85 25.83 -29.60
CA VAL A 371 -22.43 27.17 -29.87
C VAL A 371 -21.56 27.95 -30.86
N LEU A 372 -20.24 27.96 -30.63
CA LEU A 372 -19.30 28.65 -31.52
C LEU A 372 -19.33 28.09 -32.95
N LEU A 373 -19.35 26.76 -33.09
CA LEU A 373 -19.39 26.09 -34.38
C LEU A 373 -20.68 26.37 -35.16
N VAL A 374 -21.83 26.40 -34.46
CA VAL A 374 -23.12 26.78 -35.06
C VAL A 374 -23.12 28.26 -35.45
N HIS A 375 -22.56 29.13 -34.61
CA HIS A 375 -22.48 30.57 -34.88
C HIS A 375 -21.66 30.88 -36.14
N THR A 376 -20.56 30.16 -36.37
CA THR A 376 -19.69 30.37 -37.54
C THR A 376 -20.25 29.83 -38.86
N GLY A 377 -21.38 29.12 -38.85
CA GLY A 377 -22.11 28.68 -40.06
C GLY A 377 -21.41 27.64 -40.96
N GLY A 378 -20.16 27.24 -40.67
CA GLY A 378 -19.35 26.42 -41.58
C GLY A 378 -19.31 24.91 -41.28
N THR A 379 -19.99 24.42 -40.24
CA THR A 379 -19.92 23.00 -39.85
C THR A 379 -21.26 22.27 -39.91
N PRO A 380 -21.30 21.02 -40.40
CA PRO A 380 -22.53 20.24 -40.45
C PRO A 380 -23.03 19.96 -39.03
N LEU A 381 -24.35 20.07 -38.82
CA LEU A 381 -25.01 19.94 -37.51
C LEU A 381 -24.54 18.74 -36.66
N PRO A 382 -24.35 17.52 -37.22
CA PRO A 382 -23.86 16.38 -36.43
C PRO A 382 -22.45 16.57 -35.86
N ALA A 383 -21.57 17.29 -36.56
CA ALA A 383 -20.21 17.58 -36.09
C ALA A 383 -20.21 18.70 -35.04
N ALA A 384 -21.09 19.69 -35.18
CA ALA A 384 -21.31 20.73 -34.19
C ALA A 384 -21.85 20.15 -32.87
N LEU A 385 -22.81 19.21 -32.94
CA LEU A 385 -23.33 18.52 -31.75
C LEU A 385 -22.30 17.61 -31.07
N ALA A 386 -21.34 17.07 -31.81
CA ALA A 386 -20.20 16.34 -31.26
C ALA A 386 -19.11 17.27 -30.67
N ALA A 387 -19.25 18.60 -30.82
CA ALA A 387 -18.28 19.62 -30.43
C ALA A 387 -16.87 19.35 -30.96
N TRP A 388 -16.76 18.90 -32.21
CA TRP A 388 -15.50 18.50 -32.82
C TRP A 388 -15.06 19.47 -33.92
N PRO A 389 -14.31 20.54 -33.59
CA PRO A 389 -13.71 21.41 -34.59
C PRO A 389 -12.56 20.70 -35.30
N ALA A 390 -12.31 21.06 -36.56
CA ALA A 390 -11.22 20.48 -37.36
C ALA A 390 -9.82 20.72 -36.75
N LEU A 391 -9.65 21.74 -35.90
CA LEU A 391 -8.38 22.03 -35.23
C LEU A 391 -8.04 21.06 -34.08
N LEU A 392 -9.03 20.35 -33.52
CA LEU A 392 -8.78 19.47 -32.37
C LEU A 392 -8.56 18.01 -32.82
N PRO A 393 -7.50 17.34 -32.34
CA PRO A 393 -7.24 15.95 -32.67
C PRO A 393 -8.32 15.00 -32.14
N LEU A 394 -8.99 15.39 -31.05
CA LEU A 394 -10.10 14.65 -30.42
C LEU A 394 -11.16 15.62 -29.91
N PRO A 395 -12.45 15.23 -29.92
CA PRO A 395 -13.49 16.02 -29.27
C PRO A 395 -13.29 16.03 -27.74
N PRO A 396 -13.70 17.11 -27.04
CA PRO A 396 -13.49 17.24 -25.60
C PRO A 396 -14.07 16.07 -24.79
N ALA A 397 -15.23 15.55 -25.18
CA ALA A 397 -15.86 14.39 -24.55
C ALA A 397 -15.03 13.10 -24.68
N ALA A 398 -14.40 12.85 -25.84
CA ALA A 398 -13.56 11.67 -26.04
C ALA A 398 -12.24 11.79 -25.28
N PHE A 399 -11.64 12.98 -25.25
CA PHE A 399 -10.45 13.26 -24.44
C PHE A 399 -10.74 13.05 -22.94
N ALA A 400 -11.86 13.57 -22.45
CA ALA A 400 -12.30 13.38 -21.07
C ALA A 400 -12.58 11.90 -20.75
N ALA A 401 -13.19 11.14 -21.67
CA ALA A 401 -13.36 9.69 -21.51
C ALA A 401 -12.01 8.98 -21.37
N GLY A 402 -11.01 9.37 -22.16
CA GLY A 402 -9.63 8.87 -22.04
C GLY A 402 -8.96 9.22 -20.71
N LEU A 403 -9.11 10.45 -20.23
CA LEU A 403 -8.60 10.88 -18.93
C LEU A 403 -9.25 10.10 -17.77
N LEU A 404 -10.58 9.90 -17.81
CA LEU A 404 -11.30 9.11 -16.82
C LEU A 404 -10.85 7.64 -16.81
N GLY A 405 -10.58 7.08 -18.00
CA GLY A 405 -9.94 5.77 -18.13
C GLY A 405 -8.56 5.72 -17.46
N ALA A 406 -7.71 6.72 -17.72
CA ALA A 406 -6.37 6.81 -17.15
C ALA A 406 -6.38 6.94 -15.61
N LEU A 407 -7.30 7.73 -15.05
CA LEU A 407 -7.46 7.90 -13.60
C LEU A 407 -7.94 6.62 -12.90
N SER A 408 -8.72 5.77 -13.59
CA SER A 408 -9.15 4.46 -13.06
C SER A 408 -7.97 3.55 -12.67
N PHE A 409 -6.83 3.65 -13.37
CA PHE A 409 -5.60 2.95 -12.95
C PHE A 409 -4.61 3.83 -12.20
N GLY A 410 -4.40 5.07 -12.62
CA GLY A 410 -3.38 5.95 -12.04
C GLY A 410 -3.58 6.22 -10.55
N ASP A 411 -4.83 6.40 -10.11
CA ASP A 411 -5.12 6.69 -8.70
C ASP A 411 -4.86 5.49 -7.76
N GLU A 412 -4.86 4.25 -8.28
CA GLU A 412 -4.54 3.06 -7.47
C GLU A 412 -3.05 2.94 -7.17
N PHE A 413 -2.19 3.41 -8.08
CA PHE A 413 -0.74 3.36 -7.92
C PHE A 413 -0.18 4.60 -7.22
N ARG A 414 -0.95 5.70 -7.18
CA ARG A 414 -0.59 6.93 -6.46
C ARG A 414 -0.57 6.76 -4.94
N TYR A 415 -1.26 5.73 -4.41
CA TYR A 415 -1.37 5.47 -2.97
C TYR A 415 -0.94 4.03 -2.61
N PRO A 416 0.36 3.79 -2.32
CA PRO A 416 0.94 2.45 -2.16
C PRO A 416 0.35 1.61 -1.03
N ALA A 417 -0.30 2.21 -0.04
CA ALA A 417 -0.99 1.50 1.05
C ALA A 417 -2.09 0.53 0.55
N LEU A 418 -2.72 0.82 -0.60
CA LEU A 418 -3.71 -0.08 -1.21
C LEU A 418 -3.06 -1.19 -2.07
N ALA A 419 -1.85 -0.97 -2.58
CA ALA A 419 -1.12 -1.90 -3.43
C ALA A 419 -0.42 -3.02 -2.64
N ALA A 420 -0.07 -2.78 -1.38
CA ALA A 420 0.62 -3.77 -0.53
C ALA A 420 -0.27 -4.97 -0.15
N SER A 421 -1.58 -4.76 0.05
CA SER A 421 -2.52 -5.82 0.45
C SER A 421 -3.29 -6.44 -0.71
N ARG A 422 -3.46 -5.71 -1.82
CA ARG A 422 -4.16 -6.19 -3.02
C ARG A 422 -3.13 -6.34 -4.13
N GLY A 423 -2.61 -7.56 -4.27
CA GLY A 423 -1.62 -7.89 -5.30
C GLY A 423 -1.96 -7.24 -6.63
N THR A 424 -0.95 -6.64 -7.27
CA THR A 424 -1.04 -5.85 -8.49
C THR A 424 -2.08 -6.42 -9.46
N SER A 425 -2.95 -5.54 -10.00
CA SER A 425 -4.02 -5.80 -10.99
C SER A 425 -3.85 -6.96 -11.97
N PRO A 426 -2.65 -7.30 -12.51
CA PRO A 426 -2.49 -8.51 -13.32
C PRO A 426 -2.95 -9.82 -12.67
N ARG A 427 -3.22 -9.88 -11.36
CA ARG A 427 -3.68 -11.11 -10.70
C ARG A 427 -5.18 -11.42 -10.86
N ARG A 428 -6.02 -10.52 -11.39
CA ARG A 428 -7.47 -10.77 -11.53
C ARG A 428 -8.04 -10.18 -12.83
N LEU A 429 -8.17 -11.00 -13.87
CA LEU A 429 -8.85 -10.65 -15.13
C LEU A 429 -10.25 -10.07 -14.90
N GLY A 430 -10.97 -10.55 -13.87
CA GLY A 430 -12.30 -10.02 -13.52
C GLY A 430 -12.31 -8.54 -13.07
N LEU A 431 -11.22 -8.02 -12.49
CA LEU A 431 -11.12 -6.60 -12.16
C LEU A 431 -10.82 -5.76 -13.41
N LEU A 432 -9.96 -6.25 -14.30
CA LEU A 432 -9.71 -5.59 -15.59
C LEU A 432 -10.99 -5.50 -16.43
N LEU A 433 -11.76 -6.59 -16.51
CA LEU A 433 -13.06 -6.60 -17.19
C LEU A 433 -14.05 -5.62 -16.55
N ALA A 434 -14.13 -5.58 -15.21
CA ALA A 434 -14.96 -4.60 -14.51
C ALA A 434 -14.54 -3.16 -14.83
N LYS A 435 -13.24 -2.88 -14.90
CA LYS A 435 -12.71 -1.57 -15.25
C LYS A 435 -13.04 -1.17 -16.68
N LEU A 436 -12.80 -2.05 -17.65
CA LEU A 436 -13.11 -1.82 -19.07
C LEU A 436 -14.60 -1.60 -19.31
N THR A 437 -15.46 -2.37 -18.62
CA THR A 437 -16.93 -2.25 -18.74
C THR A 437 -17.44 -0.96 -18.12
N VAL A 438 -16.99 -0.60 -16.91
CA VAL A 438 -17.38 0.66 -16.26
C VAL A 438 -16.85 1.88 -17.03
N SER A 439 -15.61 1.84 -17.53
CA SER A 439 -15.06 2.94 -18.34
C SER A 439 -15.79 3.08 -19.68
N ALA A 440 -16.19 1.98 -20.30
CA ALA A 440 -17.01 2.02 -21.53
C ALA A 440 -18.40 2.62 -21.24
N GLY A 441 -19.08 2.17 -20.17
CA GLY A 441 -20.37 2.73 -19.77
C GLY A 441 -20.30 4.23 -19.47
N LEU A 442 -19.25 4.68 -18.79
CA LEU A 442 -19.03 6.10 -18.49
C LEU A 442 -18.74 6.92 -19.76
N ALA A 443 -17.96 6.38 -20.70
CA ALA A 443 -17.70 7.03 -21.99
C ALA A 443 -18.99 7.17 -22.82
N LEU A 444 -19.83 6.14 -22.86
CA LEU A 444 -21.12 6.17 -23.55
C LEU A 444 -22.09 7.17 -22.90
N LEU A 445 -22.13 7.23 -21.56
CA LEU A 445 -22.93 8.21 -20.83
C LEU A 445 -22.47 9.64 -21.14
N LEU A 446 -21.16 9.89 -21.06
CA LEU A 446 -20.60 11.22 -21.34
C LEU A 446 -20.86 11.65 -22.78
N ALA A 447 -20.74 10.72 -23.73
CA ALA A 447 -21.13 10.92 -25.11
C ALA A 447 -22.63 11.29 -25.20
N ALA A 448 -23.55 10.44 -24.75
CA ALA A 448 -24.99 10.74 -24.82
C ALA A 448 -25.35 12.10 -24.19
N LEU A 449 -24.78 12.42 -23.02
CA LEU A 449 -25.04 13.66 -22.32
C LEU A 449 -24.49 14.88 -23.07
N THR A 450 -23.32 14.77 -23.71
CA THR A 450 -22.75 15.85 -24.52
C THR A 450 -23.66 16.20 -25.70
N VAL A 451 -24.16 15.22 -26.44
CA VAL A 451 -25.10 15.47 -27.54
C VAL A 451 -26.41 16.07 -27.03
N ALA A 452 -26.96 15.55 -25.93
CA ALA A 452 -28.20 16.04 -25.35
C ALA A 452 -28.08 17.50 -24.89
N VAL A 453 -27.01 17.84 -24.15
CA VAL A 453 -26.72 19.20 -23.66
C VAL A 453 -26.50 20.15 -24.83
N ASN A 454 -25.68 19.76 -25.81
CA ASN A 454 -25.41 20.60 -26.98
C ASN A 454 -26.66 20.84 -27.81
N LEU A 455 -27.49 19.82 -28.02
CA LEU A 455 -28.76 19.95 -28.75
C LEU A 455 -29.74 20.88 -28.02
N LEU A 456 -29.87 20.73 -26.70
CA LEU A 456 -30.73 21.56 -25.88
C LEU A 456 -30.28 23.02 -25.89
N LEU A 457 -28.97 23.26 -25.78
CA LEU A 457 -28.40 24.60 -25.80
C LEU A 457 -28.56 25.29 -27.16
N VAL A 458 -28.29 24.57 -28.26
CA VAL A 458 -28.47 25.12 -29.62
C VAL A 458 -29.93 25.45 -29.89
N ARG A 459 -30.88 24.59 -29.47
CA ARG A 459 -32.32 24.87 -29.59
C ARG A 459 -32.75 26.07 -28.76
N LEU A 460 -32.18 26.23 -27.57
CA LEU A 460 -32.47 27.36 -26.68
C LEU A 460 -31.95 28.68 -27.24
N LEU A 461 -30.80 28.70 -27.93
CA LEU A 461 -30.18 29.91 -28.45
C LEU A 461 -30.63 30.29 -29.87
N TYR A 462 -30.87 29.32 -30.76
CA TYR A 462 -31.14 29.55 -32.19
C TYR A 462 -32.56 29.14 -32.63
N GLY A 463 -33.40 28.66 -31.70
CA GLY A 463 -34.77 28.25 -31.97
C GLY A 463 -34.90 26.85 -32.60
N ALA A 464 -36.11 26.27 -32.50
CA ALA A 464 -36.38 24.90 -32.95
C ALA A 464 -36.28 24.70 -34.48
N GLY A 465 -36.44 25.77 -35.26
CA GLY A 465 -36.41 25.75 -36.73
C GLY A 465 -35.02 25.61 -37.36
N ALA A 466 -33.94 25.89 -36.60
CA ALA A 466 -32.56 25.80 -37.09
C ALA A 466 -32.00 24.36 -37.09
N THR A 467 -32.76 23.37 -36.58
CA THR A 467 -32.28 21.99 -36.39
C THR A 467 -33.23 20.94 -36.97
N PRO A 468 -33.38 20.81 -38.30
CA PRO A 468 -34.05 19.65 -38.87
C PRO A 468 -33.21 18.40 -38.54
N LEU A 469 -33.76 17.47 -37.75
CA LEU A 469 -33.12 16.20 -37.43
C LEU A 469 -32.96 15.39 -38.73
N PRO A 470 -31.73 15.11 -39.20
CA PRO A 470 -31.54 14.36 -40.43
C PRO A 470 -31.90 12.89 -40.18
N ALA A 471 -33.05 12.44 -40.69
CA ALA A 471 -33.54 11.07 -40.47
C ALA A 471 -32.61 9.97 -41.03
N ALA A 472 -31.74 10.29 -41.99
CA ALA A 472 -30.82 9.34 -42.61
C ALA A 472 -29.39 9.41 -42.03
N GLY A 473 -28.90 8.29 -41.47
CA GLY A 473 -27.49 8.10 -41.10
C GLY A 473 -27.07 8.54 -39.68
N LEU A 474 -28.00 9.03 -38.86
CA LEU A 474 -27.81 9.27 -37.41
C LEU A 474 -27.22 8.06 -36.64
N PRO A 475 -27.75 6.82 -36.76
CA PRO A 475 -27.25 5.70 -35.96
C PRO A 475 -25.79 5.36 -36.28
N ALA A 476 -25.39 5.46 -37.55
CA ALA A 476 -24.02 5.17 -37.95
C ALA A 476 -23.01 6.23 -37.44
N LYS A 477 -23.39 7.52 -37.45
CA LYS A 477 -22.56 8.60 -36.90
C LYS A 477 -22.47 8.52 -35.37
N ALA A 478 -23.58 8.21 -34.71
CA ALA A 478 -23.62 7.97 -33.28
C ALA A 478 -22.77 6.77 -32.86
N ALA A 479 -22.80 5.67 -33.63
CA ALA A 479 -21.99 4.48 -33.39
C ALA A 479 -20.49 4.77 -33.53
N SER A 480 -20.07 5.50 -34.56
CA SER A 480 -18.66 5.88 -34.74
C SER A 480 -18.15 6.75 -33.59
N TRP A 481 -18.98 7.71 -33.15
CA TRP A 481 -18.63 8.60 -32.05
C TRP A 481 -18.58 7.88 -30.69
N ALA A 482 -19.54 6.98 -30.44
CA ALA A 482 -19.52 6.10 -29.28
C ALA A 482 -18.27 5.20 -29.26
N ALA A 483 -17.91 4.60 -30.40
CA ALA A 483 -16.73 3.78 -30.54
C ALA A 483 -15.43 4.56 -30.27
N LEU A 484 -15.34 5.80 -30.75
CA LEU A 484 -14.21 6.69 -30.48
C LEU A 484 -14.08 6.99 -28.98
N GLY A 485 -15.19 7.32 -28.31
CA GLY A 485 -15.20 7.59 -26.87
C GLY A 485 -14.78 6.38 -26.03
N VAL A 486 -15.32 5.19 -26.34
CA VAL A 486 -14.93 3.93 -25.69
C VAL A 486 -13.47 3.60 -25.96
N GLY A 487 -13.00 3.78 -27.20
CA GLY A 487 -11.61 3.55 -27.59
C GLY A 487 -10.64 4.44 -26.82
N CYS A 488 -10.95 5.73 -26.69
CA CYS A 488 -10.17 6.66 -25.87
C CYS A 488 -10.13 6.24 -24.40
N ALA A 489 -11.28 5.88 -23.83
CA ALA A 489 -11.37 5.40 -22.44
C ALA A 489 -10.50 4.17 -22.20
N TRP A 490 -10.54 3.19 -23.10
CA TRP A 490 -9.71 1.98 -23.01
C TRP A 490 -8.23 2.26 -23.24
N ALA A 491 -7.87 3.12 -24.19
CA ALA A 491 -6.48 3.52 -24.43
C ALA A 491 -5.86 4.19 -23.18
N GLY A 492 -6.58 5.13 -22.57
CA GLY A 492 -6.14 5.78 -21.33
C GLY A 492 -6.01 4.80 -20.17
N LEU A 493 -6.98 3.90 -20.03
CA LEU A 493 -7.02 2.87 -18.99
C LEU A 493 -5.86 1.88 -19.12
N LEU A 494 -5.65 1.32 -20.31
CA LEU A 494 -4.58 0.36 -20.56
C LEU A 494 -3.20 1.02 -20.51
N GLY A 495 -3.04 2.23 -21.06
CA GLY A 495 -1.79 2.99 -20.96
C GLY A 495 -1.40 3.28 -19.51
N ALA A 496 -2.32 3.77 -18.69
CA ALA A 496 -2.07 3.98 -17.26
C ALA A 496 -1.79 2.66 -16.53
N GLY A 497 -2.42 1.55 -16.96
CA GLY A 497 -2.18 0.21 -16.43
C GLY A 497 -0.77 -0.33 -16.73
N VAL A 498 -0.26 -0.12 -17.95
CA VAL A 498 1.08 -0.57 -18.39
C VAL A 498 2.17 0.22 -17.67
N PHE A 499 2.07 1.55 -17.70
CA PHE A 499 3.11 2.45 -17.17
C PHE A 499 2.94 2.80 -15.70
N ARG A 500 1.82 2.40 -15.07
CA ARG A 500 1.48 2.64 -13.65
C ARG A 500 1.38 4.12 -13.26
N VAL A 501 1.11 4.99 -14.22
CA VAL A 501 0.96 6.43 -14.00
C VAL A 501 -0.16 6.96 -14.91
N ALA A 502 -1.08 7.77 -14.35
CA ALA A 502 -2.18 8.37 -15.12
C ALA A 502 -1.69 9.25 -16.29
N ALA A 503 -0.59 10.00 -16.10
CA ALA A 503 0.00 10.84 -17.14
C ALA A 503 0.39 10.03 -18.40
N ALA A 504 0.92 8.82 -18.22
CA ALA A 504 1.26 7.93 -19.33
C ALA A 504 0.01 7.37 -20.04
N GLY A 505 -1.09 7.15 -19.30
CA GLY A 505 -2.38 6.84 -19.91
C GLY A 505 -2.91 8.00 -20.77
N LEU A 506 -2.81 9.24 -20.29
CA LEU A 506 -3.21 10.40 -21.08
C LEU A 506 -2.33 10.60 -22.32
N ALA A 507 -1.02 10.39 -22.19
CA ALA A 507 -0.09 10.40 -23.31
C ALA A 507 -0.47 9.34 -24.36
N ALA A 508 -0.89 8.14 -23.94
CA ALA A 508 -1.38 7.11 -24.84
C ALA A 508 -2.64 7.56 -25.61
N VAL A 509 -3.58 8.24 -24.95
CA VAL A 509 -4.80 8.77 -25.61
C VAL A 509 -4.45 9.81 -26.68
N LEU A 510 -3.50 10.70 -26.41
CA LEU A 510 -3.06 11.75 -27.35
C LEU A 510 -2.15 11.23 -28.46
N ALA A 511 -1.36 10.19 -28.19
CA ALA A 511 -0.45 9.59 -29.17
C ALA A 511 -1.21 8.95 -30.34
N VAL A 512 -2.41 8.42 -30.11
CA VAL A 512 -3.19 7.77 -31.17
C VAL A 512 -3.56 8.73 -32.31
N PRO A 513 -4.23 9.88 -32.08
CA PRO A 513 -4.54 10.82 -33.15
C PRO A 513 -3.33 11.59 -33.68
N VAL A 514 -2.32 11.89 -32.84
CA VAL A 514 -1.20 12.76 -33.23
C VAL A 514 -0.08 12.00 -33.95
N ALA A 515 0.19 10.75 -33.57
CA ALA A 515 1.31 9.98 -34.12
C ALA A 515 0.86 8.72 -34.86
N VAL A 516 -0.07 7.94 -34.30
CA VAL A 516 -0.47 6.64 -34.87
C VAL A 516 -1.35 6.83 -36.11
N ALA A 517 -2.34 7.73 -36.06
CA ALA A 517 -3.23 8.01 -37.18
C ALA A 517 -2.49 8.49 -38.45
N PRO A 518 -1.60 9.50 -38.39
CA PRO A 518 -0.83 9.89 -39.58
C PRO A 518 0.15 8.80 -40.04
N ALA A 519 0.76 8.03 -39.13
CA ALA A 519 1.63 6.91 -39.51
C ALA A 519 0.86 5.79 -40.25
N VAL A 520 -0.33 5.43 -39.77
CA VAL A 520 -1.23 4.47 -40.43
C VAL A 520 -1.66 4.99 -41.80
N GLN A 521 -2.00 6.29 -41.89
CA GLN A 521 -2.37 6.91 -43.16
C GLN A 521 -1.19 6.90 -44.15
N HIS A 522 0.02 7.24 -43.72
CA HIS A 522 1.23 7.15 -44.55
C HIS A 522 1.48 5.72 -45.05
N LEU A 523 1.36 4.71 -44.17
CA LEU A 523 1.49 3.30 -44.55
C LEU A 523 0.44 2.88 -45.59
N LEU A 524 -0.80 3.34 -45.45
CA LEU A 524 -1.91 3.05 -46.36
C LEU A 524 -1.83 3.83 -47.68
N THR A 525 -0.98 4.85 -47.78
CA THR A 525 -0.75 5.61 -49.03
C THR A 525 0.52 5.21 -49.80
N GLY A 526 1.38 4.37 -49.21
CA GLY A 526 2.63 3.91 -49.86
C GLY A 526 2.41 2.90 -51.00
N PRO A 527 3.43 2.61 -51.83
CA PRO A 527 3.31 1.70 -52.99
C PRO A 527 2.87 0.27 -52.64
N ALA A 528 3.03 -0.16 -51.38
CA ALA A 528 2.49 -1.42 -50.86
C ALA A 528 0.95 -1.46 -50.73
N ALA A 529 0.28 -0.30 -50.70
CA ALA A 529 -1.17 -0.21 -50.57
C ALA A 529 -1.95 -0.59 -51.84
N ARG A 530 -1.30 -0.57 -53.01
CA ARG A 530 -1.88 -1.06 -54.28
C ARG A 530 -2.18 -2.57 -54.25
N SER A 531 -1.60 -3.31 -53.30
CA SER A 531 -1.87 -4.74 -53.06
C SER A 531 -3.13 -4.97 -52.20
N MET A 532 -3.59 -3.96 -51.44
CA MET A 532 -4.77 -4.07 -50.57
C MET A 532 -6.08 -3.61 -51.22
N SER A 533 -6.05 -2.98 -52.39
CA SER A 533 -7.25 -2.68 -53.18
C SER A 533 -7.88 -4.00 -53.67
N GLY A 534 -8.92 -4.46 -52.97
CA GLY A 534 -9.59 -5.75 -53.22
C GLY A 534 -9.50 -6.77 -52.08
N LEU A 535 -8.78 -6.46 -51.00
CA LEU A 535 -8.78 -7.29 -49.78
C LEU A 535 -10.19 -7.45 -49.16
N PRO A 536 -11.07 -6.41 -49.14
CA PRO A 536 -12.43 -6.54 -48.62
C PRO A 536 -13.32 -7.48 -49.45
N SER A 537 -13.15 -7.54 -50.77
CA SER A 537 -13.89 -8.47 -51.63
C SER A 537 -13.35 -9.90 -51.49
N ARG A 538 -12.03 -10.08 -51.39
CA ARG A 538 -11.41 -11.40 -51.17
C ARG A 538 -11.72 -11.99 -49.79
N LEU A 539 -11.77 -11.17 -48.73
CA LEU A 539 -12.23 -11.59 -47.41
C LEU A 539 -13.71 -12.01 -47.42
N ARG A 540 -14.53 -11.33 -48.25
CA ARG A 540 -15.95 -11.63 -48.41
C ARG A 540 -16.18 -12.93 -49.17
N GLU A 541 -15.31 -13.27 -50.12
CA GLU A 541 -15.29 -14.58 -50.79
C GLU A 541 -14.82 -15.73 -49.88
N LEU A 542 -13.96 -15.43 -48.89
CA LEU A 542 -13.46 -16.44 -47.94
C LEU A 542 -14.45 -16.75 -46.78
N MET A 543 -15.37 -15.83 -46.47
CA MET A 543 -16.36 -16.03 -45.41
C MET A 543 -17.61 -16.72 -45.95
N TRP A 544 -17.62 -18.06 -45.92
CA TRP A 544 -18.73 -18.92 -46.36
C TRP A 544 -20.01 -18.87 -45.48
N ILE A 545 -20.10 -17.93 -44.54
CA ILE A 545 -21.23 -17.82 -43.61
C ILE A 545 -22.11 -16.64 -44.04
N ARG A 546 -23.36 -16.91 -44.44
CA ARG A 546 -24.39 -15.87 -44.68
C ARG A 546 -24.66 -15.11 -43.38
N ILE A 547 -24.08 -13.92 -43.27
CA ILE A 547 -24.31 -13.01 -42.16
C ILE A 547 -25.75 -12.46 -42.29
N PRO A 548 -26.58 -12.51 -41.22
CA PRO A 548 -27.93 -11.96 -41.26
C PRO A 548 -27.93 -10.45 -41.53
N ALA A 549 -28.98 -9.92 -42.17
CA ALA A 549 -29.04 -8.53 -42.64
C ALA A 549 -28.81 -7.46 -41.55
N GLU A 550 -29.11 -7.77 -40.29
CA GLU A 550 -28.79 -6.88 -39.15
C GLU A 550 -27.28 -6.80 -38.88
N ALA A 551 -26.54 -7.90 -39.03
CA ALA A 551 -25.11 -7.92 -38.84
C ALA A 551 -24.35 -7.26 -39.99
N ASP A 552 -24.97 -7.12 -41.17
CA ASP A 552 -24.43 -6.34 -42.28
C ASP A 552 -24.38 -4.83 -41.94
N GLN A 553 -25.35 -4.33 -41.17
CA GLN A 553 -25.32 -2.95 -40.65
C GLN A 553 -24.18 -2.72 -39.66
N TRP A 554 -23.93 -3.70 -38.77
CA TRP A 554 -22.80 -3.65 -37.83
C TRP A 554 -21.45 -3.80 -38.54
N LEU A 555 -21.36 -4.64 -39.58
CA LEU A 555 -20.17 -4.80 -40.40
C LEU A 555 -19.86 -3.52 -41.19
N LEU A 556 -20.88 -2.90 -41.78
CA LEU A 556 -20.77 -1.59 -42.46
C LEU A 556 -20.39 -0.46 -41.49
N ALA A 557 -20.92 -0.49 -40.26
CA ALA A 557 -20.52 0.45 -39.21
C ALA A 557 -19.06 0.25 -38.79
N ALA A 558 -18.63 -1.01 -38.59
CA ALA A 558 -17.24 -1.35 -38.26
C ALA A 558 -16.26 -0.97 -39.39
N MET A 559 -16.63 -1.23 -40.65
CA MET A 559 -15.84 -0.85 -41.82
C MET A 559 -15.73 0.67 -41.98
N ARG A 560 -16.76 1.43 -41.61
CA ARG A 560 -16.71 2.91 -41.59
C ARG A 560 -15.88 3.46 -40.44
N ILE A 561 -15.87 2.80 -39.28
CA ILE A 561 -14.97 3.14 -38.18
C ILE A 561 -13.51 2.92 -38.60
N LEU A 562 -13.22 1.83 -39.32
CA LEU A 562 -11.90 1.61 -39.92
C LEU A 562 -11.56 2.61 -41.05
N ALA A 563 -12.57 3.12 -41.76
CA ALA A 563 -12.35 4.11 -42.81
C ALA A 563 -11.93 5.50 -42.26
N GLN A 564 -12.14 5.77 -40.97
CA GLN A 564 -11.62 6.97 -40.33
C GLN A 564 -10.19 6.74 -39.82
N PRO A 565 -9.23 7.65 -40.09
CA PRO A 565 -7.81 7.45 -39.75
C PRO A 565 -7.59 7.24 -38.25
N VAL A 566 -8.37 7.94 -37.41
CA VAL A 566 -8.32 7.79 -35.95
C VAL A 566 -8.95 6.47 -35.48
N GLY A 567 -10.00 6.00 -36.15
CA GLY A 567 -10.65 4.72 -35.83
C GLY A 567 -9.77 3.52 -36.16
N ALA A 568 -9.10 3.52 -37.31
CA ALA A 568 -8.08 2.52 -37.65
C ALA A 568 -6.91 2.52 -36.67
N ALA A 569 -6.42 3.71 -36.30
CA ALA A 569 -5.33 3.85 -35.33
C ALA A 569 -5.71 3.33 -33.93
N MET A 570 -6.95 3.57 -33.48
CA MET A 570 -7.47 3.01 -32.22
C MET A 570 -7.62 1.49 -32.28
N ALA A 571 -8.14 0.96 -33.39
CA ALA A 571 -8.31 -0.47 -33.59
C ALA A 571 -6.99 -1.25 -33.55
N LEU A 572 -5.87 -0.63 -33.95
CA LEU A 572 -4.53 -1.22 -33.83
C LEU A 572 -3.89 -0.98 -32.45
N SER A 573 -4.10 0.19 -31.86
CA SER A 573 -3.46 0.57 -30.58
C SER A 573 -4.02 -0.19 -29.38
N ILE A 574 -5.33 -0.42 -29.33
CA ILE A 574 -5.98 -1.08 -28.18
C ILE A 574 -5.51 -2.54 -28.01
N PRO A 575 -5.46 -3.39 -29.06
CA PRO A 575 -4.92 -4.75 -28.96
C PRO A 575 -3.45 -4.78 -28.55
N VAL A 576 -2.63 -3.85 -29.07
CA VAL A 576 -1.22 -3.74 -28.69
C VAL A 576 -1.07 -3.38 -27.21
N LEU A 577 -1.83 -2.39 -26.72
CA LEU A 577 -1.85 -2.01 -25.32
C LEU A 577 -2.37 -3.13 -24.41
N LEU A 578 -3.41 -3.86 -24.84
CA LEU A 578 -3.95 -5.00 -24.12
C LEU A 578 -2.94 -6.15 -24.05
N CYS A 579 -2.31 -6.50 -25.17
CA CYS A 579 -1.26 -7.52 -25.23
C CYS A 579 -0.06 -7.14 -24.35
N THR A 580 0.40 -5.88 -24.45
CA THR A 580 1.47 -5.35 -23.60
C THR A 580 1.11 -5.41 -22.12
N TYR A 581 -0.13 -5.06 -21.77
CA TYR A 581 -0.65 -5.15 -20.41
C TYR A 581 -0.66 -6.60 -19.89
N LEU A 582 -1.12 -7.55 -20.70
CA LEU A 582 -1.13 -8.97 -20.35
C LEU A 582 0.30 -9.53 -20.22
N LEU A 583 1.19 -9.19 -21.15
CA LEU A 583 2.59 -9.62 -21.14
C LEU A 583 3.39 -9.05 -19.97
N THR A 584 3.20 -7.76 -19.63
CA THR A 584 3.83 -7.16 -18.44
C THR A 584 3.29 -7.78 -17.15
N GLY A 585 2.02 -8.20 -17.14
CA GLY A 585 1.42 -9.00 -16.07
C GLY A 585 2.02 -10.40 -15.94
N LEU A 586 2.27 -11.08 -17.06
CA LEU A 586 2.80 -12.45 -17.12
C LEU A 586 4.31 -12.54 -16.90
N ARG A 587 5.12 -11.63 -17.47
CA ARG A 587 6.60 -11.61 -17.30
C ARG A 587 7.05 -11.43 -15.86
N ARG A 588 6.21 -10.86 -14.98
CA ARG A 588 6.49 -10.77 -13.53
C ARG A 588 6.31 -12.10 -12.78
N LYS A 589 5.72 -13.14 -13.40
CA LYS A 589 5.75 -14.53 -12.90
C LYS A 589 7.06 -15.26 -13.24
N ALA A 590 7.83 -14.76 -14.22
CA ALA A 590 8.97 -15.46 -14.81
C ALA A 590 10.34 -14.91 -14.40
N ARG A 591 10.42 -13.93 -13.49
CA ARG A 591 11.70 -13.54 -12.88
C ARG A 591 11.91 -14.38 -11.63
N TRP A 592 12.85 -15.31 -11.76
CA TRP A 592 13.41 -16.18 -10.73
C TRP A 592 13.95 -15.36 -9.56
#